data_AF-A0A965UX91-F1
#
_entry.id   AF-A0A965UX91-F1
#
_cell.length_a   1.000
_cell.length_b   1.000
_cell.length_c   1.000
_cell.angle_alpha   90.00
_cell.angle_beta   90.00
_cell.angle_gamma   90.00
#
_symmetry.space_group_name_H-M   'P 1'
#
loop_
_entity.id
_entity.type
_entity.pdbx_description
1 polymer ?
#
loop_
_entity_poly.entity_id
_entity_poly.type
_entity_poly.pdbx_seq_one_letter_code
_entity_poly.pdbx_strand_id
1 'polypeptide(L)'
;MDELTAPKAKNGKFKFTPEIEAKILDACGSGFTIEKAGALVGVNPSTIRTWIQRIPKFGEKVETARKNHELSLLKSIEQAGEKSWQA
;
A
#
# COMPACT_ATOMS: atom_id res chain seq x y z
N MET A 1 17.25 -4.52 -10.43
CA MET A 1 15.93 -3.85 -10.37
C MET A 1 14.77 -4.85 -10.45
N ASP A 2 14.98 -6.15 -10.16
CA ASP A 2 13.92 -7.18 -10.13
C ASP A 2 13.23 -7.31 -8.77
N GLU A 3 13.81 -6.71 -7.73
CA GLU A 3 13.45 -6.99 -6.34
C GLU A 3 12.08 -6.42 -5.94
N LEU A 4 11.48 -5.52 -6.71
CA LEU A 4 10.21 -4.84 -6.37
C LEU A 4 8.97 -5.52 -6.94
N THR A 5 9.10 -6.41 -7.92
CA THR A 5 7.94 -6.91 -8.69
C THR A 5 7.38 -8.23 -8.16
N ALA A 6 6.07 -8.44 -8.31
CA ALA A 6 5.42 -9.67 -7.90
C ALA A 6 5.81 -10.85 -8.80
N PRO A 7 6.24 -11.98 -8.24
CA PRO A 7 6.62 -13.14 -9.05
C PRO A 7 5.40 -13.73 -9.74
N LYS A 8 5.60 -14.27 -10.95
CA LYS A 8 4.57 -15.02 -11.67
C LYS A 8 4.63 -16.51 -11.37
N ALA A 9 3.46 -17.15 -11.30
CA ALA A 9 3.33 -18.60 -11.26
C ALA A 9 3.47 -19.21 -12.66
N LYS A 10 3.61 -20.54 -12.73
CA LYS A 10 3.73 -21.30 -13.99
C LYS A 10 2.55 -21.05 -14.95
N ASN A 11 1.39 -20.66 -14.44
CA ASN A 11 0.19 -20.33 -15.21
C ASN A 11 0.09 -18.83 -15.59
N GLY A 12 1.16 -18.06 -15.42
CA GLY A 12 1.22 -16.64 -15.75
C GLY A 12 0.55 -15.69 -14.75
N LYS A 13 -0.15 -16.20 -13.73
CA LYS A 13 -0.78 -15.36 -12.70
C LYS A 13 0.26 -14.84 -11.69
N PHE A 14 0.09 -13.62 -11.23
CA PHE A 14 0.89 -13.08 -10.13
C PHE A 14 0.64 -13.88 -8.85
N LYS A 15 1.70 -14.16 -8.11
CA LYS A 15 1.64 -14.78 -6.79
C LYS A 15 1.51 -13.71 -5.72
N PHE A 16 0.56 -13.91 -4.81
CA PHE A 16 0.51 -13.18 -3.57
C PHE A 16 1.52 -13.81 -2.60
N THR A 17 2.49 -13.03 -2.14
CA THR A 17 3.51 -13.47 -1.17
C THR A 17 3.62 -12.45 -0.03
N PRO A 18 4.13 -12.84 1.16
CA PRO A 18 4.30 -11.92 2.27
C PRO A 18 5.14 -10.68 1.92
N GLU A 19 6.14 -10.82 1.04
CA GLU A 19 7.00 -9.72 0.60
C GLU A 19 6.25 -8.73 -0.30
N ILE A 20 5.34 -9.23 -1.15
CA ILE A 20 4.48 -8.38 -2.00
C ILE A 20 3.39 -7.73 -1.17
N GLU A 21 2.83 -8.45 -0.21
CA GLU A 21 1.92 -7.89 0.78
C GLU A 21 2.58 -6.70 1.50
N ALA A 22 3.77 -6.90 2.08
CA ALA A 22 4.51 -5.86 2.79
C ALA A 22 4.75 -4.62 1.91
N LYS A 23 5.21 -4.79 0.67
CA LYS A 23 5.44 -3.66 -0.25
C LYS A 23 4.18 -2.88 -0.60
N ILE A 24 3.06 -3.57 -0.80
CA ILE A 24 1.78 -2.92 -1.07
C ILE A 24 1.33 -2.13 0.17
N LEU A 25 1.47 -2.72 1.37
CA LEU A 25 1.10 -2.06 2.62
C LEU A 25 1.97 -0.83 2.90
N ASP A 26 3.29 -0.92 2.70
CA ASP A 26 4.22 0.20 2.87
C ASP A 26 3.90 1.34 1.89
N ALA A 27 3.61 1.01 0.62
CA ALA A 27 3.20 2.00 -0.37
C ALA A 27 1.90 2.69 0.04
N CYS A 28 0.87 1.93 0.43
CA CYS A 28 -0.39 2.50 0.89
C CYS A 28 -0.23 3.33 2.18
N GLY A 29 0.62 2.89 3.11
CA GLY A 29 0.98 3.63 4.33
C GLY A 29 1.80 4.90 4.06
N SER A 30 2.30 5.06 2.84
CA SER A 30 2.98 6.27 2.36
C SER A 30 2.07 7.16 1.51
N GLY A 31 0.76 6.87 1.47
CA GLY A 31 -0.24 7.66 0.75
C GLY A 31 -0.47 7.23 -0.70
N PHE A 32 0.07 6.09 -1.15
CA PHE A 32 -0.20 5.60 -2.50
C PHE A 32 -1.61 5.01 -2.60
N THR A 33 -2.27 5.28 -3.72
CA THR A 33 -3.48 4.56 -4.12
C THR A 33 -3.13 3.12 -4.52
N ILE A 34 -4.14 2.25 -4.66
CA ILE A 34 -3.91 0.87 -5.15
C ILE A 34 -3.30 0.88 -6.55
N GLU A 35 -3.60 1.87 -7.37
CA GLU A 35 -3.07 2.01 -8.72
C GLU A 35 -1.56 2.22 -8.70
N LYS A 36 -1.09 3.16 -7.86
CA LYS A 36 0.35 3.43 -7.70
C LYS A 36 1.07 2.28 -6.98
N ALA A 37 0.45 1.67 -5.97
CA ALA A 37 0.99 0.49 -5.30
C ALA A 37 1.13 -0.69 -6.28
N GLY A 38 0.13 -0.90 -7.15
CA GLY A 38 0.19 -1.91 -8.22
C GLY A 38 1.29 -1.65 -9.22
N ALA A 39 1.47 -0.40 -9.67
CA ALA A 39 2.58 -0.03 -10.54
C ALA A 39 3.94 -0.33 -9.89
N LEU A 40 4.09 -0.04 -8.59
CA LEU A 40 5.32 -0.31 -7.84
C LEU A 40 5.69 -1.80 -7.84
N VAL A 41 4.71 -2.68 -7.66
CA VAL A 41 4.94 -4.14 -7.63
C VAL A 41 4.73 -4.82 -8.98
N GLY A 42 4.51 -4.07 -10.07
CA GLY A 42 4.28 -4.61 -11.40
C GLY A 42 2.98 -5.44 -11.53
N VAL A 43 1.97 -5.18 -10.69
CA VAL A 43 0.69 -5.89 -10.67
C VAL A 43 -0.44 -4.97 -11.10
N ASN A 44 -1.32 -5.48 -11.97
CA ASN A 44 -2.51 -4.72 -12.35
C ASN A 44 -3.39 -4.44 -11.12
N PRO A 45 -3.90 -3.20 -10.92
CA PRO A 45 -4.71 -2.85 -9.75
C PRO A 45 -5.93 -3.76 -9.54
N SER A 46 -6.54 -4.28 -10.61
CA SER A 46 -7.65 -5.25 -10.53
C SER A 46 -7.26 -6.56 -9.85
N THR A 47 -6.01 -6.99 -10.00
CA THR A 47 -5.47 -8.18 -9.33
C THR A 47 -5.32 -7.93 -7.83
N ILE A 48 -4.85 -6.74 -7.43
CA ILE A 48 -4.79 -6.37 -6.00
C ILE A 48 -6.19 -6.31 -5.40
N ARG A 49 -7.17 -5.72 -6.10
CA ARG A 49 -8.58 -5.71 -5.64
C ARG A 49 -9.13 -7.13 -5.48
N THR A 50 -8.79 -8.04 -6.40
CA THR A 50 -9.14 -9.46 -6.30
C THR A 50 -8.50 -10.13 -5.08
N TRP A 51 -7.24 -9.81 -4.77
CA TRP A 51 -6.58 -10.31 -3.55
C TRP A 51 -7.25 -9.78 -2.28
N ILE A 52 -7.60 -8.49 -2.23
CA ILE A 52 -8.34 -7.88 -1.11
C ILE A 52 -9.68 -8.62 -0.90
N GLN A 53 -10.43 -8.88 -1.97
CA GLN A 53 -11.71 -9.60 -1.90
C GLN A 53 -11.55 -11.05 -1.43
N ARG A 54 -10.49 -11.74 -1.86
CA ARG A 54 -10.25 -13.16 -1.53
C ARG A 54 -9.54 -13.37 -0.20
N ILE A 55 -8.84 -12.36 0.30
CA ILE A 55 -8.01 -12.40 1.51
C ILE A 55 -8.44 -11.22 2.39
N PRO A 56 -9.57 -11.33 3.14
CA PRO A 56 -10.13 -10.21 3.89
C PRO A 56 -9.12 -9.56 4.85
N LYS A 57 -8.27 -10.37 5.51
CA LYS A 57 -7.18 -9.88 6.38
C LYS A 57 -6.20 -8.96 5.66
N PHE A 58 -5.93 -9.19 4.38
CA PHE A 58 -5.10 -8.28 3.59
C PHE A 58 -5.83 -6.97 3.33
N GLY A 59 -7.12 -7.03 3.01
CA GLY A 59 -7.97 -5.84 2.89
C GLY A 59 -7.98 -4.99 4.17
N GLU A 60 -8.16 -5.62 5.33
CA GLU A 60 -8.10 -4.96 6.63
C GLU A 60 -6.76 -4.25 6.84
N LYS A 61 -5.64 -4.93 6.56
CA LYS A 61 -4.30 -4.33 6.67
C LYS A 61 -4.11 -3.14 5.73
N VAL A 62 -4.61 -3.20 4.49
CA VAL A 62 -4.54 -2.07 3.54
C VAL A 62 -5.27 -0.85 4.10
N GLU A 63 -6.47 -1.05 4.63
CA GLU A 63 -7.26 0.03 5.23
C GLU A 63 -6.61 0.58 6.51
N THR A 64 -6.04 -0.28 7.35
CA THR A 64 -5.25 0.15 8.52
C THR A 64 -4.03 0.98 8.12
N ALA A 65 -3.28 0.55 7.09
CA ALA A 65 -2.10 1.28 6.61
C ALA A 65 -2.48 2.70 6.14
N ARG A 66 -3.59 2.83 5.42
CA ARG A 66 -4.12 4.12 4.96
C ARG A 66 -4.54 5.03 6.12
N LYS A 67 -5.31 4.50 7.07
CA LYS A 67 -5.73 5.27 8.26
C LYS A 67 -4.52 5.73 9.07
N ASN A 68 -3.51 4.89 9.23
CA ASN A 68 -2.27 5.27 9.91
C ASN A 68 -1.54 6.39 9.17
N HIS A 69 -1.52 6.36 7.83
CA HIS A 69 -0.97 7.45 7.02
C HIS A 69 -1.74 8.76 7.25
N GLU A 70 -3.07 8.73 7.18
CA GLU A 70 -3.92 9.90 7.42
C GLU A 70 -3.70 10.49 8.82
N LEU A 71 -3.66 9.65 9.86
CA LEU A 71 -3.33 10.08 11.22
C LEU A 71 -1.93 10.70 11.32
N SER A 72 -0.95 10.15 10.60
CA SER A 72 0.41 10.70 10.57
C SER A 72 0.47 12.09 9.93
N LEU A 73 -0.33 12.34 8.90
CA LEU A 73 -0.44 13.65 8.25
C LEU A 73 -1.07 14.68 9.20
N LEU A 74 -2.16 14.31 9.89
CA LEU A 74 -2.80 15.18 10.88
C LEU A 74 -1.82 15.57 12.00
N LYS A 75 -1.12 14.58 12.56
CA LYS A 75 -0.09 14.83 13.58
C LYS A 75 1.03 15.73 13.06
N SER A 76 1.44 15.57 11.80
CA SER A 76 2.45 16.42 11.19
C SER A 76 1.99 17.88 11.07
N ILE A 77 0.70 18.10 10.75
CA ILE A 77 0.10 19.44 10.69
C ILE A 77 0.07 20.08 12.09
N GLU A 78 -0.41 19.35 13.09
CA GLU A 78 -0.44 19.83 14.48
C GLU A 78 0.94 20.28 14.97
N GLN A 79 1.97 19.45 14.73
CA GLN A 79 3.35 19.74 15.09
C GLN A 79 3.95 20.93 14.32
N ALA A 80 3.51 21.15 13.08
CA ALA A 80 3.95 22.30 12.29
C ALA A 80 3.32 23.59 12.85
N GLY A 81 2.04 23.55 13.20
CA GLY A 81 1.31 24.67 13.82
C GLY A 81 1.88 25.08 15.19
N GLU A 82 2.39 24.14 15.99
CA GLU A 82 3.10 24.44 17.25
C GLU A 82 4.38 25.27 17.04
N LYS A 83 5.03 25.13 15.87
CA LYS A 83 6.31 25.78 15.57
C LYS A 83 6.15 27.12 14.85
N SER A 84 5.09 27.28 14.07
CA SER A 84 4.74 28.54 13.42
C SER A 84 3.26 28.56 13.03
N TRP A 85 2.57 29.65 13.31
CA TRP A 85 1.18 29.88 12.89
C TRP A 85 1.04 30.11 11.36
N GLN A 86 2.14 30.31 10.65
CA GLN A 86 2.18 30.37 9.19
C GLN A 86 2.30 28.99 8.53
N ALA A 87 2.38 27.92 9.33
CA ALA A 87 2.41 26.54 8.85
C ALA A 87 1.07 26.11 8.24
#